data_AF-A0AAD5Q3I4-F1
#
_entry.id   AF-A0AAD5Q3I4-F1
#
_cell.length_a   1.000
_cell.length_b   1.000
_cell.length_c   1.000
_cell.angle_alpha   90.00
_cell.angle_beta   90.00
_cell.angle_gamma   90.00
#
_symmetry.space_group_name_H-M   'P 1'
#
loop_
_entity.id
_entity.type
_entity.pdbx_description
1 polymer ?
#
loop_
_entity_poly.entity_id
_entity_poly.type
_entity_poly.pdbx_seq_one_letter_code
_entity_poly.pdbx_strand_id
1 'polypeptide(L)'
;MYAAAVRLRLPVGLLADLADEFECSERSLSRLWKDSRAKIEAGTIHDGESGRRGRSGRKPRLNDKFAAQLATTIAFLPLYQRTSIRTLSEHLGIPKSSLHVYYRAGAFRAHHARLKPHLTDDHRAARMQFALSFVNVGPRGALSFNDMLDFVHMDEKWFYLKKDN
;
A
#
# COMPACT_ATOMS: atom_id res chain seq x y z
N MET A 1 22.46 1.45 49.93
CA MET A 1 23.50 0.52 49.44
C MET A 1 23.22 -0.87 49.97
N TYR A 2 22.55 -1.74 49.20
CA TYR A 2 22.42 -3.17 49.54
C TYR A 2 23.03 -3.98 48.40
N ALA A 3 24.36 -4.08 48.40
CA ALA A 3 25.09 -5.01 47.55
C ALA A 3 25.31 -6.32 48.31
N ALA A 4 24.24 -7.10 48.49
CA ALA A 4 24.40 -8.52 48.76
C ALA A 4 24.55 -9.19 47.39
N ALA A 5 25.76 -9.65 47.08
CA ALA A 5 26.01 -10.50 45.93
C ALA A 5 25.27 -11.83 46.14
N VAL A 6 23.97 -11.87 45.78
CA VAL A 6 23.20 -13.10 45.69
C VAL A 6 23.89 -13.93 44.63
N ARG A 7 24.63 -14.97 45.04
CA ARG A 7 25.16 -15.96 44.11
C ARG A 7 23.97 -16.62 43.44
N LEU A 8 23.66 -16.23 42.20
CA LEU A 8 22.60 -16.77 41.36
C LEU A 8 22.93 -18.22 40.94
N ARG A 9 22.95 -19.13 41.92
CA ARG A 9 23.13 -20.58 41.74
C ARG A 9 21.79 -21.26 41.91
N LEU A 10 21.43 -22.07 40.92
CA LEU A 10 20.26 -22.95 41.01
C LEU A 10 20.61 -24.19 41.85
N PRO A 11 19.65 -24.71 42.64
CA PRO A 11 19.73 -26.05 43.21
C PRO A 11 19.95 -27.12 42.14
N VAL A 12 20.66 -28.19 42.50
CA VAL A 12 20.86 -29.35 41.62
C VAL A 12 19.50 -30.03 41.40
N GLY A 13 19.18 -30.38 40.16
CA GLY A 13 17.91 -31.05 39.80
C GLY A 13 16.75 -30.12 39.45
N LEU A 14 16.75 -28.86 39.92
CA LEU A 14 15.63 -27.93 39.69
C LEU A 14 15.31 -27.71 38.20
N LEU A 15 16.32 -27.66 37.32
CA LEU A 15 16.09 -27.50 35.88
C LEU A 15 15.43 -28.73 35.25
N ALA A 16 15.64 -29.93 35.80
CA ALA A 16 15.00 -31.15 35.34
C ALA A 16 13.53 -31.18 35.78
N ASP A 17 13.27 -30.83 37.05
CA ASP A 17 11.89 -30.74 37.58
C ASP A 17 11.06 -29.70 36.79
N LEU A 18 11.64 -28.54 36.51
CA LEU A 18 11.00 -27.50 35.69
C LEU A 18 10.89 -27.90 34.21
N ALA A 19 11.81 -28.73 33.70
CA ALA A 19 11.72 -29.24 32.33
C ALA A 19 10.50 -30.14 32.16
N ASP A 20 10.23 -30.99 33.16
CA ASP A 20 9.05 -31.83 33.23
C ASP A 20 7.77 -31.01 33.44
N GLU A 21 7.79 -29.98 34.29
CA GLU A 21 6.64 -29.09 34.53
C GLU A 21 6.25 -28.24 33.30
N PHE A 22 7.23 -27.70 32.58
CA PHE A 22 7.00 -26.82 31.41
C PHE A 22 7.04 -27.55 30.07
N GLU A 23 7.08 -28.88 30.06
CA GLU A 23 7.15 -29.72 28.85
C GLU A 23 8.22 -29.25 27.86
N CYS A 24 9.39 -28.88 28.37
CA CYS A 24 10.46 -28.30 27.55
C CYS A 24 11.81 -28.95 27.83
N SER A 25 12.78 -28.80 26.92
CA SER A 25 14.09 -29.41 27.16
C SER A 25 14.86 -28.68 28.28
N GLU A 26 15.51 -29.43 29.17
CA GLU A 26 16.40 -28.88 30.21
C GLU A 26 17.47 -27.94 29.61
N ARG A 27 17.91 -28.22 28.37
CA ARG A 27 18.84 -27.34 27.63
C ARG A 27 18.25 -25.97 27.32
N SER A 28 16.94 -25.88 27.05
CA SER A 28 16.24 -24.61 26.80
C SER A 28 16.19 -23.77 28.08
N LEU A 29 15.84 -24.38 29.21
CA LEU A 29 15.82 -23.72 30.52
C LEU A 29 17.23 -23.29 30.96
N SER A 30 18.23 -24.14 30.74
CA SER A 30 19.63 -23.81 31.02
C SER A 30 20.14 -22.62 30.20
N ARG A 31 19.77 -22.53 28.92
CA ARG A 31 20.09 -21.38 28.05
C ARG A 31 19.40 -20.11 28.54
N LEU A 32 18.09 -20.17 28.79
CA LEU A 32 17.30 -19.05 29.30
C LEU A 32 17.85 -18.53 30.63
N TRP A 33 18.23 -19.43 31.54
CA TRP A 33 18.83 -19.07 32.83
C TRP A 33 20.17 -18.37 32.67
N LYS A 34 21.07 -18.87 31.83
CA LYS A 34 22.37 -18.23 31.55
C LYS A 34 22.19 -16.83 30.98
N ASP A 35 21.28 -16.67 30.03
CA ASP A 35 20.99 -15.38 29.39
C ASP A 35 20.37 -14.40 30.40
N SER A 36 19.43 -14.86 31.23
CA SER A 36 18.81 -14.07 32.30
C SER A 36 19.83 -13.64 33.35
N ARG A 37 20.71 -14.55 33.77
CA ARG A 37 21.77 -14.26 34.74
C ARG A 37 22.74 -13.19 34.21
N ALA A 38 23.16 -13.32 32.95
CA ALA A 38 24.04 -12.35 32.32
C ALA A 38 23.39 -10.95 32.21
N LYS A 39 22.11 -10.87 31.89
CA LYS A 39 21.36 -9.59 31.86
C LYS A 39 21.23 -8.98 33.25
N ILE A 40 20.91 -9.78 34.27
CA ILE A 40 20.81 -9.33 35.68
C ILE A 40 22.18 -8.85 36.20
N GLU A 41 23.26 -9.58 35.92
CA GLU A 41 24.64 -9.16 36.25
C GLU A 41 25.01 -7.85 35.54
N ALA A 42 24.53 -7.63 34.32
CA ALA A 42 24.67 -6.38 33.57
C ALA A 42 23.69 -5.27 34.00
N GLY A 43 22.86 -5.48 35.04
CA GLY A 43 21.91 -4.49 35.55
C GLY A 43 20.68 -4.25 34.66
N THR A 44 20.40 -5.14 33.71
CA THR A 44 19.28 -5.04 32.76
C THR A 44 18.23 -6.11 33.07
N ILE A 45 16.95 -5.78 32.88
CA ILE A 45 15.83 -6.72 33.08
C ILE A 45 15.77 -7.71 31.90
N HIS A 46 15.53 -8.99 32.18
CA HIS A 46 15.27 -9.98 31.13
C HIS A 46 13.84 -9.80 30.57
N ASP A 47 13.75 -9.41 29.30
CA ASP A 47 12.54 -9.02 28.57
C ASP A 47 11.74 -10.19 27.95
N GLY A 48 12.16 -11.45 28.14
CA GLY A 48 11.42 -12.63 27.66
C GLY A 48 11.42 -12.79 26.12
N GLU A 49 12.05 -11.88 25.39
CA GLU A 49 12.11 -11.94 23.94
C GLU A 49 13.03 -13.07 23.47
N SER A 50 12.60 -13.79 22.44
CA SER A 50 13.31 -14.98 21.93
C SER A 50 14.72 -14.72 21.37
N GLY A 51 15.15 -13.46 21.25
CA GLY A 51 16.45 -13.06 20.67
C GLY A 51 16.65 -13.51 19.21
N ARG A 52 15.61 -14.10 18.59
CA ARG A 52 15.67 -14.59 17.21
C ARG A 52 15.83 -13.39 16.29
N ARG A 53 16.89 -13.41 15.46
CA ARG A 53 17.10 -12.39 14.43
C ARG A 53 15.87 -12.33 13.52
N GLY A 54 15.12 -11.24 13.62
CA GLY A 54 14.06 -10.91 12.68
C GLY A 54 14.61 -10.64 11.28
N ARG A 55 13.75 -10.69 10.26
CA ARG A 55 14.13 -10.41 8.84
C ARG A 55 15.24 -11.31 8.29
N SER A 56 15.29 -12.57 8.74
CA SER A 56 16.21 -13.62 8.28
C SER A 56 15.77 -14.30 6.97
N GLY A 57 14.56 -14.01 6.49
CA GLY A 57 14.06 -14.50 5.21
C GLY A 57 14.69 -13.83 4.00
N ARG A 58 14.29 -14.28 2.80
CA ARG A 58 14.69 -13.72 1.51
C ARG A 58 14.44 -12.21 1.49
N LYS A 59 15.48 -11.44 1.14
CA LYS A 59 15.33 -9.99 0.99
C LYS A 59 14.36 -9.67 -0.16
N PRO A 60 13.46 -8.69 0.01
CA PRO A 60 12.55 -8.29 -1.06
C PRO A 60 13.35 -7.77 -2.25
N ARG A 61 12.88 -8.07 -3.46
CA ARG A 61 13.46 -7.51 -4.70
C ARG A 61 13.11 -6.03 -4.89
N LEU A 62 12.04 -5.58 -4.23
CA LEU A 62 11.59 -4.20 -4.25
C LEU A 62 12.49 -3.37 -3.32
N ASN A 63 13.49 -2.73 -3.91
CA ASN A 63 14.31 -1.68 -3.29
C ASN A 63 13.98 -0.34 -3.94
N ASP A 64 14.27 0.78 -3.28
CA ASP A 64 13.97 2.13 -3.80
C ASP A 64 14.54 2.38 -5.20
N LYS A 65 15.80 1.95 -5.42
CA LYS A 65 16.45 2.02 -6.74
C LYS A 65 15.70 1.20 -7.80
N PHE A 66 15.27 -0.01 -7.45
CA PHE A 66 14.52 -0.88 -8.36
C PHE A 66 13.13 -0.29 -8.66
N ALA A 67 12.46 0.27 -7.64
CA ALA A 67 11.18 0.94 -7.82
C ALA A 67 11.29 2.15 -8.77
N ALA A 68 12.31 2.99 -8.59
CA ALA A 68 12.56 4.13 -9.48
C ALA A 68 12.84 3.69 -10.92
N GLN A 69 13.67 2.65 -11.09
CA GLN A 69 13.95 2.06 -12.41
C GLN A 69 12.68 1.50 -13.05
N LEU A 70 11.89 0.71 -12.31
CA LEU A 70 10.64 0.14 -12.76
C LEU A 70 9.65 1.21 -13.22
N ALA A 71 9.45 2.27 -12.42
CA ALA A 71 8.58 3.39 -12.76
C ALA A 71 9.04 4.09 -14.06
N THR A 72 10.35 4.27 -14.21
CA THR A 72 10.96 4.86 -15.41
C THR A 72 10.73 3.98 -16.64
N THR A 73 10.97 2.68 -16.53
CA THR A 73 10.74 1.71 -17.61
C THR A 73 9.27 1.69 -18.03
N ILE A 74 8.35 1.67 -17.06
CA ILE A 74 6.91 1.76 -17.34
C ILE A 74 6.59 3.08 -18.06
N ALA A 75 7.23 4.20 -17.68
CA ALA A 75 7.06 5.50 -18.30
C ALA A 75 7.58 5.61 -19.74
N PHE A 76 8.37 4.64 -20.23
CA PHE A 76 8.80 4.57 -21.63
C PHE A 76 7.91 3.68 -22.50
N LEU A 77 7.11 2.77 -21.93
CA LEU A 77 6.23 1.89 -22.71
C LEU A 77 5.09 2.68 -23.38
N PRO A 78 4.63 2.37 -24.59
CA PRO A 78 3.40 2.98 -25.13
C PRO A 78 2.18 2.80 -24.20
N LEU A 79 1.23 3.75 -24.19
CA LEU A 79 0.08 3.73 -23.28
C LEU A 79 -0.74 2.44 -23.36
N TYR A 80 -0.93 1.89 -24.57
CA TYR A 80 -1.69 0.65 -24.80
C TYR A 80 -1.05 -0.58 -24.12
N GLN A 81 0.24 -0.53 -23.78
CA GLN A 81 0.95 -1.62 -23.08
C GLN A 81 0.89 -1.47 -21.55
N ARG A 82 0.41 -0.33 -21.02
CA ARG A 82 0.34 -0.03 -19.58
C ARG A 82 -1.03 -0.27 -18.96
N THR A 83 -1.97 -0.80 -19.74
CA THR A 83 -3.39 -0.78 -19.40
C THR A 83 -3.78 -1.77 -18.31
N SER A 84 -3.29 -3.01 -18.42
CA SER A 84 -3.57 -4.07 -17.47
C SER A 84 -2.28 -4.63 -16.86
N ILE A 85 -2.37 -5.16 -15.65
CA ILE A 85 -1.26 -5.88 -15.01
C ILE A 85 -0.80 -7.07 -15.86
N ARG A 86 -1.72 -7.69 -16.62
CA ARG A 86 -1.41 -8.80 -17.51
C ARG A 86 -0.53 -8.36 -18.69
N THR A 87 -0.97 -7.36 -19.44
CA THR A 87 -0.22 -6.81 -20.58
C THR A 87 1.11 -6.26 -20.10
N LEU A 88 1.12 -5.53 -18.99
CA LEU A 88 2.34 -4.97 -18.41
C LEU A 88 3.33 -6.05 -17.94
N SER A 89 2.82 -7.16 -17.39
CA SER A 89 3.62 -8.33 -17.01
C SER A 89 4.32 -9.00 -18.20
N GLU A 90 3.61 -9.14 -19.32
CA GLU A 90 4.15 -9.72 -20.56
C GLU A 90 5.28 -8.84 -21.14
N HIS A 91 5.13 -7.52 -21.11
CA HIS A 91 6.14 -6.59 -21.65
C HIS A 91 7.36 -6.43 -20.72
N LEU A 92 7.17 -6.46 -19.41
CA LEU A 92 8.26 -6.30 -18.43
C LEU A 92 8.97 -7.62 -18.10
N GLY A 93 8.42 -8.77 -18.50
CA GLY A 93 8.93 -10.09 -18.11
C GLY A 93 8.82 -10.38 -16.60
N ILE A 94 8.02 -9.60 -15.88
CA ILE A 94 7.79 -9.76 -14.43
C ILE A 94 6.48 -10.51 -14.25
N PRO A 95 6.41 -11.58 -13.42
CA PRO A 95 5.17 -12.28 -13.14
C PRO A 95 4.07 -11.35 -12.59
N LYS A 96 2.82 -11.55 -13.02
CA LYS A 96 1.64 -10.76 -12.59
C LYS A 96 1.52 -10.63 -11.08
N SER A 97 1.79 -11.71 -10.34
CA SER A 97 1.74 -11.72 -8.88
C SER A 97 2.76 -10.77 -8.27
N SER A 98 4.02 -10.82 -8.72
CA SER A 98 5.08 -9.90 -8.28
C SER A 98 4.76 -8.46 -8.66
N LEU A 99 4.28 -8.23 -9.89
CA LEU A 99 3.92 -6.91 -10.37
C LEU A 99 2.77 -6.30 -9.54
N HIS A 100 1.77 -7.11 -9.18
CA HIS A 100 0.67 -6.70 -8.31
C HIS A 100 1.16 -6.36 -6.88
N VAL A 101 2.10 -7.13 -6.33
CA VAL A 101 2.73 -6.80 -5.04
C VAL A 101 3.46 -5.46 -5.12
N TYR A 102 4.21 -5.20 -6.20
CA TYR A 102 4.91 -3.91 -6.39
C TYR A 102 3.94 -2.74 -6.55
N TYR A 103 2.83 -2.94 -7.27
CA TYR A 103 1.75 -1.97 -7.38
C TYR A 103 1.14 -1.65 -6.00
N ARG A 104 0.82 -2.67 -5.21
CA ARG A 104 0.29 -2.51 -3.84
C ARG A 104 1.27 -1.82 -2.89
N ALA A 105 2.58 -2.02 -3.11
CA ALA A 105 3.64 -1.35 -2.38
C ALA A 105 3.92 0.08 -2.86
N GLY A 106 3.23 0.57 -3.89
CA GLY A 106 3.38 1.93 -4.40
C GLY A 106 4.58 2.16 -5.33
N ALA A 107 5.20 1.08 -5.84
CA ALA A 107 6.35 1.19 -6.75
C ALA A 107 6.00 1.91 -8.07
N PHE A 108 4.75 1.82 -8.49
CA PHE A 108 4.17 2.56 -9.61
C PHE A 108 2.65 2.65 -9.41
N ARG A 109 1.99 3.57 -10.12
CA ARG A 109 0.55 3.81 -10.00
C ARG A 109 -0.17 3.67 -11.33
N ALA A 110 -1.45 3.32 -11.27
CA ALA A 110 -2.33 3.38 -12.42
C ALA A 110 -2.67 4.85 -12.71
N HIS A 111 -2.56 5.23 -13.97
CA HIS A 111 -2.95 6.56 -14.44
C HIS A 111 -4.23 6.43 -15.25
N HIS A 112 -5.29 7.10 -14.81
CA HIS A 112 -6.52 7.24 -15.60
C HIS A 112 -6.49 8.61 -16.27
N ALA A 113 -6.24 8.65 -17.57
CA ALA A 113 -6.38 9.86 -18.36
C ALA A 113 -7.85 10.01 -18.78
N ARG A 114 -8.69 10.57 -17.91
CA ARG A 114 -9.98 11.13 -18.34
C ARG A 114 -9.74 12.57 -18.78
N LEU A 115 -9.12 12.73 -19.93
CA LEU A 115 -8.99 14.06 -20.54
C LEU A 115 -10.37 14.43 -21.08
N LYS A 116 -11.06 15.35 -20.40
CA LYS A 116 -12.10 16.12 -21.09
C LYS A 116 -11.38 16.87 -22.23
N PRO A 117 -11.98 16.98 -23.42
CA PRO A 117 -11.38 17.77 -24.49
C PRO A 117 -11.06 19.17 -23.98
N HIS A 118 -9.89 19.66 -24.34
CA HIS A 118 -9.41 20.97 -23.89
C HIS A 118 -10.37 22.06 -24.40
N LEU A 119 -10.89 22.89 -23.48
CA LEU A 119 -11.78 23.99 -23.84
C LEU A 119 -10.93 25.20 -24.25
N THR A 120 -10.91 25.48 -25.56
CA THR A 120 -10.41 26.76 -26.08
C THR A 120 -11.27 27.90 -25.53
N ASP A 121 -10.77 29.13 -25.63
CA ASP A 121 -11.53 30.31 -25.20
C ASP A 121 -12.85 30.44 -25.99
N ASP A 122 -12.83 30.10 -27.28
CA ASP A 122 -14.02 30.02 -28.13
C ASP A 122 -15.03 29.00 -27.61
N HIS A 123 -14.59 27.79 -27.23
CA HIS A 123 -15.47 26.78 -26.65
C HIS A 123 -16.06 27.24 -25.30
N ARG A 124 -15.29 28.00 -24.50
CA ARG A 124 -15.81 28.56 -23.25
C ARG A 124 -16.88 29.61 -23.50
N ALA A 125 -16.65 30.52 -24.45
CA ALA A 125 -17.61 31.54 -24.84
C ALA A 125 -18.90 30.91 -25.38
N ALA A 126 -18.80 29.95 -26.29
CA ALA A 126 -19.95 29.24 -26.85
C ALA A 126 -20.76 28.50 -25.78
N ARG A 127 -20.09 27.83 -24.83
CA ARG A 127 -20.77 27.15 -23.70
C ARG A 127 -21.44 28.13 -22.75
N MET A 128 -20.83 29.29 -22.50
CA MET A 128 -21.43 30.34 -21.68
C MET A 128 -22.67 30.93 -22.35
N GLN A 129 -22.59 31.22 -23.66
CA GLN A 129 -23.73 31.70 -24.43
C GLN A 129 -24.88 30.68 -24.44
N PHE A 130 -24.56 29.40 -24.64
CA PHE A 130 -25.54 28.32 -24.55
C PHE A 130 -26.17 28.24 -23.15
N ALA A 131 -25.40 28.33 -22.06
CA ALA A 131 -25.97 28.34 -20.72
C ALA A 131 -26.87 29.57 -20.48
N LEU A 132 -26.46 30.74 -20.98
CA LEU A 132 -27.23 31.98 -20.88
C LEU A 132 -28.55 31.93 -21.66
N SER A 133 -28.64 31.19 -22.76
CA SER A 133 -29.90 31.05 -23.50
C SER A 133 -31.00 30.35 -22.70
N PHE A 134 -30.65 29.65 -21.62
CA PHE A 134 -31.60 29.04 -20.68
C PHE A 134 -31.82 29.90 -19.42
N VAL A 135 -31.40 31.15 -19.40
CA VAL A 135 -31.67 32.07 -18.30
C VAL A 135 -32.76 33.05 -18.70
N ASN A 136 -33.87 33.01 -17.99
CA ASN A 136 -34.99 33.93 -18.13
C ASN A 136 -34.80 35.14 -17.22
N VAL A 137 -35.15 36.33 -17.74
CA VAL A 137 -35.16 37.57 -16.96
C VAL A 137 -36.60 37.90 -16.56
N GLY A 138 -36.88 37.74 -15.28
CA GLY A 138 -38.17 38.05 -14.67
C GLY A 138 -38.32 39.51 -14.23
N PRO A 139 -39.48 39.85 -13.63
CA PRO A 139 -39.75 41.19 -13.12
C PRO A 139 -38.68 41.65 -12.12
N ARG A 140 -38.26 42.92 -12.22
CA ARG A 140 -37.18 43.51 -11.41
C ARG A 140 -35.79 42.89 -11.65
N GLY A 141 -35.58 42.23 -12.79
CA GLY A 141 -34.29 41.67 -13.17
C GLY A 141 -33.95 40.36 -12.45
N ALA A 142 -34.95 39.69 -11.86
CA ALA A 142 -34.74 38.39 -11.24
C ALA A 142 -34.37 37.36 -12.31
N LEU A 143 -33.23 36.69 -12.16
CA LEU A 143 -32.78 35.65 -13.08
C LEU A 143 -33.32 34.29 -12.61
N SER A 144 -33.95 33.54 -13.51
CA SER A 144 -34.35 32.16 -13.28
C SER A 144 -33.90 31.27 -14.43
N PHE A 145 -33.61 30.00 -14.15
CA PHE A 145 -33.35 29.04 -15.22
C PHE A 145 -34.67 28.63 -15.89
N ASN A 146 -34.61 28.37 -17.19
CA ASN A 146 -35.65 27.73 -17.96
C ASN A 146 -35.89 26.32 -17.39
N ASP A 147 -37.16 25.94 -17.22
CA ASP A 147 -37.57 24.66 -16.63
C ASP A 147 -37.37 23.47 -17.58
N MET A 148 -37.08 23.76 -18.86
CA MET A 148 -36.82 22.83 -19.94
C MET A 148 -37.93 21.80 -20.14
N LEU A 149 -39.18 22.12 -19.76
CA LEU A 149 -40.32 21.20 -19.85
C LEU A 149 -40.69 20.86 -21.31
N ASP A 150 -40.24 21.67 -22.27
CA ASP A 150 -40.37 21.50 -23.71
C ASP A 150 -39.14 20.86 -24.38
N PHE A 151 -38.09 20.50 -23.62
CA PHE A 151 -36.87 19.89 -24.16
C PHE A 151 -36.83 18.38 -23.90
N VAL A 152 -36.68 17.60 -24.98
CA VAL A 152 -36.32 16.18 -24.91
C VAL A 152 -34.82 16.04 -25.14
N HIS A 153 -34.09 15.65 -24.10
CA HIS A 153 -32.65 15.42 -24.18
C HIS A 153 -32.38 14.00 -24.70
N MET A 154 -31.85 13.91 -25.91
CA MET A 154 -31.39 12.65 -26.49
C MET A 154 -29.87 12.60 -26.44
N ASP A 155 -29.32 11.50 -25.92
CA ASP A 155 -27.87 11.24 -25.92
C ASP A 155 -27.62 9.80 -26.37
N GLU A 156 -26.66 9.62 -27.27
CA GLU A 156 -26.25 8.32 -27.75
C GLU A 156 -25.04 7.83 -26.96
N LYS A 157 -25.26 6.74 -26.23
CA LYS A 157 -24.21 6.09 -25.47
C LYS A 157 -23.79 4.79 -26.14
N TRP A 158 -22.55 4.77 -26.65
CA TRP A 158 -21.93 3.56 -27.15
C TRP A 158 -21.61 2.60 -26.00
N PHE A 159 -22.16 1.39 -26.05
CA PHE A 159 -21.81 0.30 -25.16
C PHE A 159 -20.89 -0.67 -25.90
N TYR A 160 -19.64 -0.78 -25.44
CA TYR A 160 -18.75 -1.83 -25.91
C TYR A 160 -19.10 -3.14 -25.20
N LEU A 161 -19.33 -4.22 -25.96
CA LEU A 161 -19.61 -5.56 -25.42
C LEU A 161 -18.49 -6.10 -24.51
N LYS A 162 -17.29 -5.55 -24.67
CA LYS A 162 -16.07 -5.92 -23.95
C LYS A 162 -15.28 -4.66 -23.71
N LYS A 163 -14.73 -4.53 -22.50
CA LYS A 163 -13.94 -3.37 -22.10
C LYS A 163 -12.60 -3.45 -22.84
N ASP A 164 -12.35 -2.49 -23.73
CA ASP A 164 -11.00 -2.29 -24.23
C ASP A 164 -10.13 -1.87 -23.05
N ASN A 165 -9.15 -2.71 -22.74
CA ASN A 165 -8.21 -2.54 -21.63
C ASN A 165 -7.24 -1.42 -21.94
#